data_AF-A0A2V6CVE6-F1
#
_entry.id   AF-A0A2V6CVE6-F1
#
_cell.length_a   1.000
_cell.length_b   1.000
_cell.length_c   1.000
_cell.angle_alpha   90.00
_cell.angle_beta   90.00
_cell.angle_gamma   90.00
#
_symmetry.space_group_name_H-M   'P 1'
#
loop_
_entity.id
_entity.type
_entity.pdbx_description
1 polymer ?
#
loop_
_entity_poly.entity_id
_entity_poly.type
_entity_poly.pdbx_seq_one_letter_code
_entity_poly.pdbx_strand_id
1 'polypeptide(L)'
;PVSVEGQPLAKGTYGLHTIPNPDSWTVIFSKTNTAWGSYSYKEDEDALRVNVKPRPLAEMKEALEFDFEDLKPDSTAVTLKWEKLGVPFTVSIKDSDQTLQNIRAQLKGRGQFTWQALDEGAQFCLTRKINLDEALRWADASVQNEERFDNLSTKADILKALNRPDEAKTAWNHALEIATPVQLYSYGRRLQSEKKGAEAMEIFQGVAKRFPQTVYGHLAQARIKSAAGDFTGAAAEATDAQNAAPTDAQKQSIKALIDRLQSKQDINK
;
A
#
# COMPACT_ATOMS: atom_id res chain seq x y z
N PRO A 1 -9.24 15.40 -10.39
CA PRO A 1 -10.62 15.65 -9.94
C PRO A 1 -10.94 14.73 -8.77
N VAL A 2 -11.75 15.17 -7.80
CA VAL A 2 -12.14 14.32 -6.67
C VAL A 2 -13.42 13.57 -7.01
N SER A 3 -13.66 12.45 -6.36
CA SER A 3 -14.94 11.75 -6.41
C SER A 3 -15.51 11.62 -5.00
N VAL A 4 -16.80 11.87 -4.84
CA VAL A 4 -17.52 11.69 -3.58
C VAL A 4 -18.54 10.57 -3.75
N GLU A 5 -18.48 9.54 -2.90
CA GLU A 5 -19.29 8.32 -3.05
C GLU A 5 -19.21 7.72 -4.47
N GLY A 6 -18.00 7.74 -5.05
CA GLY A 6 -17.73 7.25 -6.40
C GLY A 6 -18.18 8.16 -7.55
N GLN A 7 -18.90 9.25 -7.27
CA GLN A 7 -19.36 10.21 -8.27
C GLN A 7 -18.38 11.37 -8.44
N PRO A 8 -18.05 11.79 -9.68
CA PRO A 8 -17.07 12.84 -9.92
C PRO A 8 -17.59 14.21 -9.44
N LEU A 9 -16.72 14.96 -8.77
CA LEU A 9 -16.94 16.36 -8.42
C LEU A 9 -15.81 17.20 -9.03
N ALA A 10 -16.18 18.21 -9.81
CA ALA A 10 -15.23 19.12 -10.42
C ALA A 10 -14.45 19.91 -9.35
N LYS A 11 -13.31 20.48 -9.72
CA LYS A 11 -12.58 21.40 -8.84
C LYS A 11 -13.44 22.65 -8.62
N GLY A 12 -13.67 23.02 -7.36
CA GLY A 12 -14.43 24.22 -7.02
C GLY A 12 -14.62 24.39 -5.52
N THR A 13 -15.32 25.45 -5.15
CA THR A 13 -15.80 25.72 -3.79
C THR A 13 -17.31 25.54 -3.77
N TYR A 14 -17.81 24.72 -2.85
CA TYR A 14 -19.22 24.32 -2.81
C TYR A 14 -19.84 24.63 -1.45
N GLY A 15 -21.13 24.97 -1.44
CA GLY A 15 -21.94 24.98 -0.23
C GLY A 15 -22.29 23.54 0.15
N LEU A 16 -22.15 23.18 1.43
CA LEU A 16 -22.48 21.84 1.92
C LEU A 16 -23.87 21.87 2.57
N HIS A 17 -24.78 21.08 2.04
CA HIS A 17 -26.13 20.90 2.59
C HIS A 17 -26.39 19.43 2.89
N THR A 18 -27.29 19.18 3.85
CA THR A 18 -27.73 17.82 4.18
C THR A 18 -29.24 17.75 4.30
N ILE A 19 -29.84 16.64 3.84
CA ILE A 19 -31.25 16.31 4.06
C ILE A 19 -31.30 15.02 4.90
N PRO A 20 -31.67 15.11 6.18
CA PRO A 20 -31.76 13.94 7.04
C PRO A 20 -33.04 13.14 6.74
N ASN A 21 -32.93 11.83 6.61
CA ASN A 21 -34.05 10.88 6.65
C ASN A 21 -33.77 9.77 7.70
N PRO A 22 -34.76 8.96 8.10
CA PRO A 22 -34.58 7.96 9.16
C PRO A 22 -33.42 6.99 8.92
N ASP A 23 -33.26 6.49 7.70
CA ASP A 23 -32.27 5.44 7.37
C ASP A 23 -31.11 5.92 6.48
N SER A 24 -31.24 7.11 5.89
CA SER A 24 -30.27 7.66 4.94
C SER A 24 -30.24 9.18 4.97
N TRP A 25 -29.07 9.75 4.83
CA TRP A 25 -28.91 11.20 4.67
C TRP A 25 -28.49 11.51 3.26
N THR A 26 -29.04 12.56 2.68
CA THR A 26 -28.56 13.12 1.42
C THR A 26 -27.53 14.19 1.74
N VAL A 27 -26.32 14.05 1.22
CA VAL A 27 -25.26 15.07 1.27
C VAL A 27 -25.19 15.76 -0.10
N ILE A 28 -25.19 17.08 -0.09
CA ILE A 28 -25.30 17.91 -1.29
C ILE A 28 -24.16 18.92 -1.34
N PHE A 29 -23.51 19.00 -2.49
CA PHE A 29 -22.53 20.03 -2.83
C PHE A 29 -23.20 21.02 -3.80
N SER A 30 -23.64 22.16 -3.29
CA SER A 30 -24.25 23.22 -4.10
C SER A 30 -23.19 24.13 -4.72
N LYS A 31 -23.41 24.59 -5.96
CA LYS A 31 -22.58 25.60 -6.63
C LYS A 31 -22.65 26.95 -5.90
N THR A 32 -23.71 27.20 -5.13
CA THR A 32 -23.90 28.41 -4.32
C THR A 32 -23.25 28.22 -2.95
N ASN A 33 -22.02 28.70 -2.79
CA ASN A 33 -21.23 28.56 -1.55
C ASN A 33 -21.31 29.77 -0.59
N THR A 34 -22.06 30.82 -0.97
CA THR A 34 -22.21 32.06 -0.19
C THR A 34 -23.54 32.15 0.55
N ALA A 35 -24.39 31.13 0.45
CA ALA A 35 -25.70 31.12 1.09
C ALA A 35 -25.58 31.05 2.62
N TRP A 36 -26.45 31.80 3.32
CA TRP A 36 -26.61 31.67 4.76
C TRP A 36 -27.51 30.47 5.07
N GLY A 37 -26.93 29.29 5.22
CA GLY A 37 -27.71 28.05 5.43
C GLY A 37 -28.59 27.66 4.24
N SER A 38 -29.63 26.87 4.48
CA SER A 38 -30.45 26.27 3.41
C SER A 38 -31.70 27.07 2.98
N TYR A 39 -31.86 28.33 3.43
CA TYR A 39 -33.08 29.11 3.13
C TYR A 39 -33.24 29.47 1.64
N SER A 40 -32.12 29.70 0.96
CA SER A 40 -32.08 30.02 -0.47
C SER A 40 -31.62 28.84 -1.32
N TYR A 41 -31.61 27.64 -0.75
CA TYR A 41 -31.17 26.43 -1.44
C TYR A 41 -32.08 26.11 -2.63
N LYS A 42 -31.47 25.78 -3.77
CA LYS A 42 -32.17 25.26 -4.95
C LYS A 42 -31.44 24.04 -5.48
N GLU A 43 -32.24 23.02 -5.81
CA GLU A 43 -31.75 21.75 -6.33
C GLU A 43 -31.09 21.86 -7.72
N ASP A 44 -31.52 22.79 -8.56
CA ASP A 44 -30.90 23.03 -9.88
C ASP A 44 -29.48 23.63 -9.78
N GLU A 45 -29.11 24.14 -8.61
CA GLU A 45 -27.77 24.62 -8.29
C GLU A 45 -26.85 23.51 -7.74
N ASP A 46 -27.33 22.28 -7.59
CA ASP A 46 -26.51 21.14 -7.14
C ASP A 46 -25.39 20.85 -8.14
N ALA A 47 -24.16 20.75 -7.65
CA ALA A 47 -23.03 20.18 -8.38
C ALA A 47 -22.97 18.66 -8.19
N LEU A 48 -23.34 18.18 -7.01
CA LEU A 48 -23.39 16.76 -6.69
C LEU A 48 -24.35 16.49 -5.53
N ARG A 49 -25.04 15.36 -5.59
CA ARG A 49 -25.95 14.87 -4.55
C ARG A 49 -25.71 13.37 -4.34
N VAL A 50 -25.43 12.98 -3.10
CA VAL A 50 -25.13 11.59 -2.75
C VAL A 50 -25.93 11.16 -1.53
N ASN A 51 -26.35 9.89 -1.50
CA ASN A 51 -27.02 9.31 -0.34
C ASN A 51 -26.01 8.49 0.46
N VAL A 52 -25.98 8.72 1.77
CA VAL A 52 -25.08 8.04 2.70
C VAL A 52 -25.84 7.50 3.89
N LYS A 53 -25.27 6.48 4.53
CA LYS A 53 -25.88 5.82 5.68
C LYS A 53 -25.26 6.35 6.97
N PRO A 54 -26.03 7.00 7.86
CA PRO A 54 -25.55 7.37 9.18
C PRO A 54 -25.22 6.15 10.03
N ARG A 55 -24.33 6.33 11.01
CA ARG A 55 -23.94 5.32 12.00
C ARG A 55 -23.93 5.91 13.40
N PRO A 56 -24.24 5.12 14.45
CA PRO A 56 -24.05 5.56 15.82
C PRO A 56 -22.56 5.71 16.14
N LEU A 57 -22.22 6.68 16.99
CA LEU A 57 -20.90 6.87 17.57
C LEU A 57 -20.85 6.28 18.98
N ALA A 58 -19.68 5.76 19.37
CA ALA A 58 -19.46 5.22 20.72
C ALA A 58 -19.31 6.33 21.77
N GLU A 59 -18.70 7.45 21.38
CA GLU A 59 -18.48 8.62 22.23
C GLU A 59 -19.39 9.77 21.78
N MET A 60 -19.87 10.55 22.75
CA MET A 60 -20.70 11.72 22.51
C MET A 60 -19.84 12.92 22.08
N LYS A 61 -20.32 13.65 21.06
CA LYS A 61 -19.71 14.87 20.53
C LYS A 61 -20.60 16.07 20.81
N GLU A 62 -20.19 16.93 21.76
CA GLU A 62 -20.95 18.12 22.14
C GLU A 62 -20.99 19.18 21.02
N ALA A 63 -19.90 19.30 20.25
CA ALA A 63 -19.81 20.19 19.10
C ALA A 63 -19.90 19.41 17.78
N LEU A 64 -20.47 20.03 16.75
CA LEU A 64 -20.43 19.50 15.40
C LEU A 64 -19.00 19.59 14.87
N GLU A 65 -18.44 18.45 14.48
CA GLU A 65 -17.09 18.33 13.93
C GLU A 65 -17.08 17.52 12.63
N PHE A 66 -16.02 17.68 11.85
CA PHE A 66 -15.73 16.87 10.67
C PHE A 66 -14.37 16.19 10.85
N ASP A 67 -14.37 14.86 10.83
CA ASP A 67 -13.17 14.04 10.93
C ASP A 67 -12.86 13.31 9.63
N PHE A 68 -11.58 13.00 9.42
CA PHE A 68 -11.11 12.15 8.34
C PHE A 68 -10.74 10.77 8.90
N GLU A 69 -11.53 9.77 8.54
CA GLU A 69 -11.42 8.39 9.01
C GLU A 69 -11.04 7.46 7.84
N ASP A 70 -10.58 6.24 8.13
CA ASP A 70 -10.25 5.22 7.11
C ASP A 70 -9.32 5.71 5.99
N LEU A 71 -8.26 6.42 6.37
CA LEU A 71 -7.25 6.94 5.45
C LEU A 71 -6.62 5.81 4.60
N LYS A 72 -6.78 5.92 3.28
CA LYS A 72 -6.18 5.07 2.24
C LYS A 72 -5.31 5.92 1.31
N PRO A 73 -4.43 5.31 0.49
CA PRO A 73 -3.55 6.06 -0.42
C PRO A 73 -4.27 7.02 -1.38
N ASP A 74 -5.53 6.76 -1.71
CA ASP A 74 -6.31 7.55 -2.67
C ASP A 74 -7.74 7.87 -2.19
N SER A 75 -8.08 7.59 -0.94
CA SER A 75 -9.41 7.89 -0.40
C SER A 75 -9.43 8.02 1.11
N THR A 76 -10.46 8.68 1.61
CA THR A 76 -10.74 8.84 3.05
C THR A 76 -12.24 8.98 3.25
N ALA A 77 -12.75 8.63 4.44
CA ALA A 77 -14.12 8.95 4.84
C ALA A 77 -14.12 10.30 5.57
N VAL A 78 -14.87 11.27 5.06
CA VAL A 78 -15.19 12.50 5.78
C VAL A 78 -16.45 12.23 6.60
N THR A 79 -16.34 12.31 7.92
CA THR A 79 -17.45 12.00 8.83
C THR A 79 -17.86 13.26 9.57
N LEU A 80 -19.08 13.73 9.29
CA LEU A 80 -19.75 14.69 10.16
C LEU A 80 -20.14 13.98 11.46
N LYS A 81 -19.73 14.52 12.61
CA LYS A 81 -20.04 13.96 13.92
C LYS A 81 -20.73 15.01 14.79
N TRP A 82 -21.84 14.62 15.40
CA TRP A 82 -22.53 15.43 16.39
C TRP A 82 -23.40 14.54 17.29
N GLU A 83 -23.43 14.83 18.59
CA GLU A 83 -24.05 13.98 19.61
C GLU A 83 -23.54 12.53 19.49
N LYS A 84 -24.39 11.55 19.20
CA LYS A 84 -24.01 10.15 18.97
C LYS A 84 -24.19 9.74 17.52
N LEU A 85 -24.24 10.70 16.61
CA LEU A 85 -24.47 10.49 15.18
C LEU A 85 -23.20 10.76 14.37
N GLY A 86 -22.83 9.81 13.53
CA GLY A 86 -21.81 9.96 12.50
C GLY A 86 -22.43 9.83 11.11
N VAL A 87 -22.14 10.77 10.21
CA VAL A 87 -22.58 10.74 8.81
C VAL A 87 -21.34 10.70 7.91
N PRO A 88 -20.84 9.50 7.58
CA PRO A 88 -19.65 9.34 6.74
C PRO A 88 -19.99 9.46 5.26
N PHE A 89 -19.14 10.15 4.51
CA PHE A 89 -19.09 10.08 3.04
C PHE A 89 -17.64 9.96 2.56
N THR A 90 -17.41 9.11 1.57
CA THR A 90 -16.10 8.78 1.03
C THR A 90 -15.69 9.82 0.01
N VAL A 91 -14.54 10.46 0.23
CA VAL A 91 -13.85 11.27 -0.76
C VAL A 91 -12.66 10.48 -1.29
N SER A 92 -12.52 10.43 -2.62
CA SER A 92 -11.41 9.76 -3.30
C SER A 92 -10.80 10.63 -4.37
N ILE A 93 -9.52 10.40 -4.65
CA ILE A 93 -8.79 11.09 -5.69
C ILE A 93 -8.36 10.06 -6.73
N LYS A 94 -8.91 10.17 -7.94
CA LYS A 94 -8.43 9.40 -9.10
C LYS A 94 -7.37 10.23 -9.80
N ASP A 95 -6.18 10.32 -9.21
CA ASP A 95 -5.09 11.16 -9.75
C ASP A 95 -3.88 10.37 -10.23
N SER A 96 -4.10 9.11 -10.61
CA SER A 96 -3.04 8.30 -11.21
C SER A 96 -2.46 8.97 -12.45
N ASP A 97 -3.27 9.68 -13.23
CA ASP A 97 -2.82 10.37 -14.43
C ASP A 97 -1.96 11.60 -14.12
N GLN A 98 -2.37 12.49 -13.20
CA GLN A 98 -1.54 13.64 -12.83
C GLN A 98 -0.27 13.20 -12.11
N THR A 99 -0.38 12.19 -11.23
CA THR A 99 0.79 11.62 -10.55
C THR A 99 1.76 11.06 -11.58
N LEU A 100 1.27 10.31 -12.57
CA LEU A 100 2.09 9.79 -13.66
C LEU A 100 2.68 10.92 -14.52
N GLN A 101 1.93 11.99 -14.79
CA GLN A 101 2.46 13.17 -15.49
C GLN A 101 3.58 13.85 -14.70
N ASN A 102 3.43 13.96 -13.38
CA ASN A 102 4.46 14.52 -12.50
C ASN A 102 5.72 13.62 -12.49
N ILE A 103 5.55 12.30 -12.39
CA ILE A 103 6.65 11.32 -12.52
C ILE A 103 7.34 11.50 -13.87
N ARG A 104 6.59 11.51 -14.98
CA ARG A 104 7.13 11.75 -16.34
C ARG A 104 7.92 13.05 -16.42
N ALA A 105 7.45 14.12 -15.79
CA ALA A 105 8.15 15.41 -15.77
C ALA A 105 9.47 15.33 -14.98
N GLN A 106 9.47 14.67 -13.82
CA GLN A 106 10.68 14.46 -13.02
C GLN A 106 11.71 13.59 -13.74
N LEU A 107 11.25 12.54 -14.42
CA LEU A 107 12.07 11.63 -15.22
C LEU A 107 12.56 12.23 -16.55
N LYS A 108 12.17 13.46 -16.90
CA LYS A 108 12.84 14.26 -17.95
C LYS A 108 13.97 15.13 -17.40
N GLY A 109 14.00 15.35 -16.08
CA GLY A 109 14.99 16.17 -15.39
C GLY A 109 16.11 15.32 -14.80
N ARG A 110 16.58 15.70 -13.60
CA ARG A 110 17.66 14.99 -12.89
C ARG A 110 17.32 13.53 -12.57
N GLY A 111 16.04 13.21 -12.40
CA GLY A 111 15.58 11.86 -12.05
C GLY A 111 15.93 10.80 -13.11
N GLN A 112 16.14 11.20 -14.37
CA GLN A 112 16.54 10.26 -15.42
C GLN A 112 17.93 9.63 -15.20
N PHE A 113 18.78 10.28 -14.38
CA PHE A 113 20.15 9.85 -14.13
C PHE A 113 20.31 9.05 -12.83
N THR A 114 19.21 8.79 -12.11
CA THR A 114 19.23 7.98 -10.88
C THR A 114 18.40 6.73 -11.09
N TRP A 115 18.95 5.57 -10.71
CA TRP A 115 18.22 4.32 -10.82
C TRP A 115 16.96 4.34 -9.94
N GLN A 116 17.01 5.01 -8.78
CA GLN A 116 15.91 5.09 -7.80
C GLN A 116 14.66 5.70 -8.42
N ALA A 117 14.77 6.89 -9.03
CA ALA A 117 13.61 7.60 -9.55
C ALA A 117 12.93 6.82 -10.69
N LEU A 118 13.74 6.19 -11.55
CA LEU A 118 13.24 5.33 -12.63
C LEU A 118 12.53 4.08 -12.09
N ASP A 119 13.12 3.40 -11.10
CA ASP A 119 12.50 2.22 -10.48
C ASP A 119 11.22 2.59 -9.72
N GLU A 120 11.20 3.69 -8.97
CA GLU A 120 10.01 4.20 -8.28
C GLU A 120 8.87 4.54 -9.26
N GLY A 121 9.19 5.17 -10.39
CA GLY A 121 8.22 5.43 -11.46
C GLY A 121 7.67 4.14 -12.07
N ALA A 122 8.51 3.13 -12.26
CA ALA A 122 8.11 1.81 -12.75
C ALA A 122 7.22 1.07 -11.73
N GLN A 123 7.59 1.09 -10.45
CA GLN A 123 6.81 0.51 -9.35
C GLN A 123 5.45 1.18 -9.17
N PHE A 124 5.35 2.50 -9.35
CA PHE A 124 4.07 3.21 -9.33
C PHE A 124 3.13 2.66 -10.40
N CYS A 125 3.63 2.52 -11.62
CA CYS A 125 2.88 1.97 -12.74
C CYS A 125 2.48 0.51 -12.51
N LEU A 126 3.40 -0.31 -11.99
CA LEU A 126 3.16 -1.71 -11.63
C LEU A 126 2.05 -1.84 -10.56
N THR A 127 2.16 -1.08 -9.48
CA THR A 127 1.21 -1.10 -8.35
C THR A 127 -0.20 -0.72 -8.78
N ARG A 128 -0.29 0.32 -9.63
CA ARG A 128 -1.57 0.80 -10.16
C ARG A 128 -2.06 0.01 -11.38
N LYS A 129 -1.22 -0.88 -11.93
CA LYS A 129 -1.45 -1.66 -13.17
C LYS A 129 -1.79 -0.76 -14.36
N ILE A 130 -1.05 0.32 -14.53
CA ILE A 130 -1.21 1.30 -15.62
C ILE A 130 0.10 1.45 -16.39
N ASN A 131 0.03 1.76 -17.69
CA ASN A 131 1.18 2.11 -18.52
C ASN A 131 2.37 1.13 -18.38
N LEU A 132 2.11 -0.17 -18.33
CA LEU A 132 3.10 -1.19 -18.00
C LEU A 132 4.27 -1.27 -19.01
N ASP A 133 4.03 -1.00 -20.30
CA ASP A 133 5.11 -0.92 -21.30
C ASP A 133 6.06 0.26 -21.04
N GLU A 134 5.54 1.38 -20.53
CA GLU A 134 6.37 2.51 -20.09
C GLU A 134 7.11 2.18 -18.80
N ALA A 135 6.43 1.53 -17.85
CA ALA A 135 7.04 1.03 -16.64
C ALA A 135 8.23 0.12 -16.94
N LEU A 136 8.10 -0.77 -17.94
CA LEU A 136 9.17 -1.65 -18.37
C LEU A 136 10.36 -0.86 -18.92
N ARG A 137 10.12 0.16 -19.76
CA ARG A 137 11.19 1.04 -20.26
C ARG A 137 11.92 1.78 -19.13
N TRP A 138 11.20 2.23 -18.10
CA TRP A 138 11.83 2.85 -16.93
C TRP A 138 12.61 1.85 -16.08
N ALA A 139 12.10 0.63 -15.89
CA ALA A 139 12.83 -0.43 -15.20
C ALA A 139 14.12 -0.79 -15.95
N ASP A 140 14.07 -0.92 -17.28
CA ASP A 140 15.25 -1.14 -18.12
C ASP A 140 16.27 -0.01 -18.00
N ALA A 141 15.82 1.25 -18.06
CA ALA A 141 16.69 2.40 -17.87
C ALA A 141 17.28 2.46 -16.45
N SER A 142 16.52 2.06 -15.42
CA SER A 142 17.01 1.96 -14.04
C SER A 142 18.16 0.96 -13.94
N VAL A 143 17.99 -0.23 -14.51
CA VAL A 143 19.02 -1.28 -14.56
C VAL A 143 20.26 -0.79 -15.31
N GLN A 144 20.09 -0.05 -16.41
CA GLN A 144 21.21 0.51 -17.18
C GLN A 144 21.99 1.58 -16.39
N ASN A 145 21.30 2.41 -15.60
CA ASN A 145 21.96 3.41 -14.75
C ASN A 145 22.77 2.74 -13.64
N GLU A 146 22.16 1.76 -12.95
CA GLU A 146 22.85 0.96 -11.95
C GLU A 146 22.09 -0.35 -11.71
N GLU A 147 22.70 -1.47 -12.09
CA GLU A 147 22.08 -2.79 -11.90
C GLU A 147 21.96 -3.12 -10.40
N ARG A 148 20.74 -3.44 -9.95
CA ARG A 148 20.45 -3.81 -8.57
C ARG A 148 19.39 -4.92 -8.51
N PHE A 149 19.34 -5.65 -7.40
CA PHE A 149 18.26 -6.63 -7.19
C PHE A 149 16.88 -5.97 -7.30
N ASP A 150 16.74 -4.78 -6.72
CA ASP A 150 15.48 -4.04 -6.62
C ASP A 150 14.88 -3.78 -8.01
N ASN A 151 15.64 -3.17 -8.93
CA ASN A 151 15.16 -2.85 -10.28
C ASN A 151 15.02 -4.08 -11.19
N LEU A 152 15.87 -5.11 -11.06
CA LEU A 152 15.67 -6.39 -11.75
C LEU A 152 14.39 -7.10 -11.28
N SER A 153 14.10 -7.06 -9.98
CA SER A 153 12.88 -7.63 -9.42
C SER A 153 11.62 -6.87 -9.87
N THR A 154 11.67 -5.54 -9.90
CA THR A 154 10.61 -4.69 -10.47
C THR A 154 10.38 -5.04 -11.94
N LYS A 155 11.44 -5.13 -12.75
CA LYS A 155 11.38 -5.53 -14.15
C LYS A 155 10.72 -6.89 -14.33
N ALA A 156 11.12 -7.89 -13.55
CA ALA A 156 10.52 -9.22 -13.59
C ALA A 156 9.01 -9.19 -13.29
N ASP A 157 8.59 -8.43 -12.27
CA ASP A 157 7.19 -8.32 -11.89
C ASP A 157 6.36 -7.54 -12.92
N ILE A 158 6.93 -6.52 -13.59
CA ILE A 158 6.30 -5.84 -14.74
C ILE A 158 6.12 -6.80 -15.91
N LEU A 159 7.15 -7.60 -16.25
CA LEU A 159 7.07 -8.58 -17.33
C LEU A 159 5.99 -9.64 -17.05
N LYS A 160 5.84 -10.09 -15.80
CA LYS A 160 4.70 -10.96 -15.41
C LYS A 160 3.36 -10.25 -15.65
N ALA A 161 3.23 -8.98 -15.25
CA ALA A 161 2.00 -8.21 -15.43
C ALA A 161 1.67 -7.93 -16.91
N LEU A 162 2.69 -7.88 -17.78
CA LEU A 162 2.57 -7.80 -19.24
C LEU A 162 2.33 -9.17 -19.92
N ASN A 163 2.19 -10.25 -19.15
CA ASN A 163 2.04 -11.61 -19.66
C ASN A 163 3.24 -12.09 -20.52
N ARG A 164 4.47 -11.74 -20.10
CA ARG A 164 5.75 -12.13 -20.72
C ARG A 164 6.57 -13.03 -19.79
N PRO A 165 6.13 -14.28 -19.53
CA PRO A 165 6.68 -15.12 -18.46
C PRO A 165 8.13 -15.56 -18.67
N ASP A 166 8.57 -15.83 -19.91
CA ASP A 166 9.94 -16.28 -20.19
C ASP A 166 10.97 -15.17 -19.91
N GLU A 167 10.64 -13.94 -20.29
CA GLU A 167 11.45 -12.77 -20.02
C GLU A 167 11.44 -12.42 -18.53
N ALA A 168 10.27 -12.52 -17.89
CA ALA A 168 10.16 -12.34 -16.45
C ALA A 168 11.05 -13.33 -15.69
N LYS A 169 11.05 -14.60 -16.10
CA LYS A 169 11.89 -15.64 -15.51
C LYS A 169 13.38 -15.34 -15.71
N THR A 170 13.76 -14.88 -16.90
CA THR A 170 15.15 -14.48 -17.20
C THR A 170 15.60 -13.33 -16.29
N ALA A 171 14.81 -12.25 -16.22
CA ALA A 171 15.11 -11.11 -15.35
C ALA A 171 15.16 -11.51 -13.87
N TRP A 172 14.24 -12.37 -13.44
CA TRP A 172 14.19 -12.88 -12.06
C TRP A 172 15.40 -13.73 -11.71
N ASN A 173 15.84 -14.63 -12.60
CA ASN A 173 17.03 -15.44 -12.37
C ASN A 173 18.28 -14.57 -12.23
N HIS A 174 18.42 -13.53 -13.06
CA HIS A 174 19.50 -12.55 -12.92
C HIS A 174 19.40 -11.82 -11.58
N ALA A 175 18.20 -11.35 -11.20
CA ALA A 175 18.00 -10.73 -9.89
C ALA A 175 18.47 -11.66 -8.77
N LEU A 176 18.11 -12.95 -8.84
CA LEU A 176 18.52 -13.93 -7.84
C LEU A 176 20.05 -14.06 -7.76
N GLU A 177 20.80 -14.02 -8.85
CA GLU A 177 22.27 -14.16 -8.83
C GLU A 177 22.94 -13.09 -7.97
N ILE A 178 22.45 -11.84 -8.02
CA ILE A 178 23.02 -10.71 -7.28
C ILE A 178 22.31 -10.42 -5.94
N ALA A 179 21.24 -11.13 -5.62
CA ALA A 179 20.42 -10.87 -4.45
C ALA A 179 21.21 -11.06 -3.14
N THR A 180 21.17 -10.05 -2.27
CA THR A 180 21.63 -10.20 -0.88
C THR A 180 20.56 -10.90 -0.01
N PRO A 181 20.95 -11.47 1.15
CA PRO A 181 19.99 -12.11 2.06
C PRO A 181 18.85 -11.17 2.49
N VAL A 182 19.18 -9.90 2.78
CA VAL A 182 18.20 -8.88 3.21
C VAL A 182 17.22 -8.55 2.10
N GLN A 183 17.69 -8.37 0.87
CA GLN A 183 16.87 -8.04 -0.29
C GLN A 183 15.88 -9.16 -0.60
N LEU A 184 16.37 -10.40 -0.71
CA LEU A 184 15.54 -11.54 -1.06
C LEU A 184 14.51 -11.85 0.04
N TYR A 185 14.91 -11.75 1.31
CA TYR A 185 13.98 -11.92 2.43
C TYR A 185 12.91 -10.81 2.45
N SER A 186 13.31 -9.56 2.19
CA SER A 186 12.37 -8.42 2.13
C SER A 186 11.38 -8.56 0.97
N TYR A 187 11.81 -9.08 -0.19
CA TYR A 187 10.92 -9.43 -1.30
C TYR A 187 9.87 -10.48 -0.86
N GLY A 188 10.29 -11.54 -0.15
CA GLY A 188 9.36 -12.51 0.43
C GLY A 188 8.34 -11.88 1.39
N ARG A 189 8.78 -10.95 2.26
CA ARG A 189 7.87 -10.21 3.16
C ARG A 189 6.89 -9.32 2.40
N ARG A 190 7.32 -8.69 1.30
CA ARG A 190 6.43 -7.91 0.42
C ARG A 190 5.33 -8.81 -0.15
N LEU A 191 5.69 -9.97 -0.69
CA LEU A 191 4.72 -10.95 -1.19
C LEU A 191 3.71 -11.40 -0.13
N GLN A 192 4.13 -11.61 1.13
CA GLN A 192 3.18 -11.89 2.23
C GLN A 192 2.18 -10.75 2.42
N SER A 193 2.65 -9.49 2.40
CA SER A 193 1.76 -8.32 2.53
C SER A 193 0.79 -8.17 1.37
N GLU A 194 1.19 -8.61 0.18
CA GLU A 194 0.35 -8.71 -1.02
C GLU A 194 -0.60 -9.93 -1.01
N LYS A 195 -0.66 -10.67 0.09
CA LYS A 195 -1.44 -11.92 0.25
C LYS A 195 -0.99 -13.07 -0.68
N LYS A 196 0.22 -13.02 -1.20
CA LYS A 196 0.86 -14.08 -2.01
C LYS A 196 1.68 -15.01 -1.13
N GLY A 197 1.02 -15.65 -0.16
CA GLY A 197 1.69 -16.45 0.87
C GLY A 197 2.49 -17.65 0.33
N ALA A 198 2.00 -18.30 -0.72
CA ALA A 198 2.70 -19.43 -1.34
C ALA A 198 4.01 -19.00 -2.01
N GLU A 199 3.97 -17.97 -2.87
CA GLU A 199 5.15 -17.39 -3.52
C GLU A 199 6.16 -16.89 -2.47
N ALA A 200 5.68 -16.23 -1.40
CA ALA A 200 6.54 -15.79 -0.32
C ALA A 200 7.29 -16.96 0.36
N MET A 201 6.62 -18.11 0.54
CA MET A 201 7.23 -19.30 1.14
C MET A 201 8.34 -19.89 0.27
N GLU A 202 8.15 -19.91 -1.05
CA GLU A 202 9.21 -20.32 -1.99
C GLU A 202 10.44 -19.40 -1.89
N ILE A 203 10.22 -18.09 -1.74
CA ILE A 203 11.31 -17.14 -1.51
C ILE A 203 12.04 -17.42 -0.20
N PHE A 204 11.32 -17.66 0.91
CA PHE A 204 11.96 -17.99 2.19
C PHE A 204 12.74 -19.29 2.13
N GLN A 205 12.24 -20.33 1.44
CA GLN A 205 13.00 -21.55 1.21
C GLN A 205 14.30 -21.27 0.44
N GLY A 206 14.23 -20.42 -0.59
CA GLY A 206 15.41 -19.94 -1.31
C GLY A 206 16.41 -19.21 -0.42
N VAL A 207 15.96 -18.29 0.43
CA VAL A 207 16.80 -17.57 1.40
C VAL A 207 17.47 -18.52 2.38
N ALA A 208 16.68 -19.43 2.99
CA ALA A 208 17.18 -20.42 3.95
C ALA A 208 18.24 -21.34 3.32
N LYS A 209 18.05 -21.75 2.06
CA LYS A 209 19.01 -22.60 1.34
C LYS A 209 20.30 -21.87 0.97
N ARG A 210 20.19 -20.62 0.52
CA ARG A 210 21.33 -19.84 -0.01
C ARG A 210 22.14 -19.16 1.08
N PHE A 211 21.50 -18.77 2.17
CA PHE A 211 22.10 -17.94 3.23
C PHE A 211 21.86 -18.50 4.64
N PRO A 212 22.05 -19.81 4.89
CA PRO A 212 21.54 -20.50 6.08
C PRO A 212 22.03 -19.93 7.41
N GLN A 213 23.23 -19.33 7.45
CA GLN A 213 23.89 -18.83 8.66
C GLN A 213 23.75 -17.30 8.84
N THR A 214 22.94 -16.65 8.02
CA THR A 214 22.68 -15.21 8.14
C THR A 214 21.44 -14.97 8.99
N VAL A 215 21.31 -13.75 9.55
CA VAL A 215 20.09 -13.32 10.26
C VAL A 215 18.84 -13.64 9.44
N TYR A 216 18.87 -13.32 8.14
CA TYR A 216 17.73 -13.53 7.24
C TYR A 216 17.52 -15.00 6.84
N GLY A 217 18.59 -15.79 6.82
CA GLY A 217 18.53 -17.25 6.67
C GLY A 217 17.77 -17.90 7.83
N HIS A 218 18.19 -17.60 9.05
CA HIS A 218 17.53 -18.07 10.27
C HIS A 218 16.09 -17.57 10.36
N LEU A 219 15.83 -16.29 10.07
CA LEU A 219 14.45 -15.77 10.03
C LEU A 219 13.58 -16.46 8.98
N ALA A 220 14.14 -16.81 7.81
CA ALA A 220 13.43 -17.57 6.80
C ALA A 220 13.11 -18.99 7.29
N GLN A 221 14.06 -19.67 7.95
CA GLN A 221 13.83 -20.98 8.56
C GLN A 221 12.78 -20.93 9.68
N ALA A 222 12.81 -19.90 10.52
CA ALA A 222 11.80 -19.67 11.55
C ALA A 222 10.39 -19.57 10.94
N ARG A 223 10.26 -18.85 9.82
CA ARG A 223 8.97 -18.73 9.09
C ARG A 223 8.50 -20.05 8.50
N ILE A 224 9.39 -20.81 7.89
CA ILE A 224 9.09 -22.13 7.33
C ILE A 224 8.60 -23.08 8.43
N LYS A 225 9.33 -23.16 9.55
CA LYS A 225 8.97 -24.00 10.70
C LYS A 225 7.66 -23.56 11.37
N SER A 226 7.46 -22.25 11.53
CA SER A 226 6.21 -21.67 12.05
C SER A 226 5.00 -22.06 11.20
N ALA A 227 5.11 -21.97 9.87
CA ALA A 227 4.05 -22.38 8.95
C ALA A 227 3.75 -23.89 9.00
N ALA A 228 4.76 -24.71 9.34
CA ALA A 228 4.61 -26.15 9.54
C ALA A 228 4.08 -26.53 10.95
N GLY A 229 3.86 -25.54 11.83
CA GLY A 229 3.42 -25.76 13.21
C GLY A 229 4.55 -26.15 14.18
N ASP A 230 5.80 -26.19 13.73
CA ASP A 230 6.98 -26.40 14.58
C ASP A 230 7.40 -25.08 15.24
N PHE A 231 6.61 -24.64 16.22
CA PHE A 231 6.86 -23.39 16.94
C PHE A 231 8.14 -23.43 17.78
N THR A 232 8.50 -24.60 18.32
CA THR A 232 9.71 -24.77 19.12
C THR A 232 10.96 -24.64 18.24
N GLY A 233 11.00 -25.35 17.10
CA GLY A 233 12.09 -25.22 16.15
C GLY A 233 12.13 -23.83 15.52
N ALA A 234 10.99 -23.20 15.27
CA ALA A 234 10.95 -21.82 14.80
C ALA A 234 11.53 -20.82 15.80
N ALA A 235 11.23 -20.99 17.11
CA ALA A 235 11.77 -20.13 18.16
C ALA A 235 13.29 -20.29 18.31
N ALA A 236 13.81 -21.50 18.12
CA ALA A 236 15.25 -21.75 18.08
C ALA A 236 15.93 -20.97 16.94
N GLU A 237 15.40 -21.08 15.71
CA GLU A 237 15.91 -20.30 14.57
C GLU A 237 15.82 -18.80 14.79
N ALA A 238 14.71 -18.30 15.35
CA ALA A 238 14.58 -16.89 15.68
C ALA A 238 15.59 -16.45 16.74
N THR A 239 15.97 -17.32 17.67
CA THR A 239 17.04 -17.05 18.66
C THR A 239 18.41 -16.96 17.99
N ASP A 240 18.72 -17.87 17.06
CA ASP A 240 19.95 -17.81 16.28
C ASP A 240 20.01 -16.54 15.41
N ALA A 241 18.89 -16.15 14.81
CA ALA A 241 18.77 -14.87 14.10
C ALA A 241 19.04 -13.67 15.01
N GLN A 242 18.53 -13.68 16.25
CA GLN A 242 18.76 -12.62 17.23
C GLN A 242 20.24 -12.54 17.62
N ASN A 243 20.90 -13.68 17.84
CA ASN A 243 22.32 -13.74 18.18
C ASN A 243 23.20 -13.20 17.03
N ALA A 244 22.83 -13.49 15.79
CA ALA A 244 23.54 -13.00 14.60
C ALA A 244 23.24 -11.53 14.26
N ALA A 245 22.26 -10.89 14.91
CA ALA A 245 21.84 -9.54 14.56
C ALA A 245 22.87 -8.47 15.01
N PRO A 246 23.31 -7.57 14.11
CA PRO A 246 24.34 -6.56 14.41
C PRO A 246 23.86 -5.39 15.28
N THR A 247 22.55 -5.14 15.38
CA THR A 247 22.00 -3.96 16.08
C THR A 247 20.98 -4.36 17.14
N ASP A 248 20.93 -3.60 18.24
CA ASP A 248 19.98 -3.84 19.33
C ASP A 248 18.53 -3.67 18.89
N ALA A 249 18.27 -2.72 17.98
CA ALA A 249 16.95 -2.53 17.38
C ALA A 249 16.48 -3.81 16.65
N GLN A 250 17.38 -4.44 15.88
CA GLN A 250 17.05 -5.69 15.20
C GLN A 250 16.88 -6.84 16.18
N LYS A 251 17.74 -6.94 17.21
CA LYS A 251 17.59 -7.95 18.28
C LYS A 251 16.23 -7.83 18.96
N GLN A 252 15.79 -6.61 19.26
CA GLN A 252 14.50 -6.34 19.90
C GLN A 252 13.32 -6.71 18.98
N SER A 253 13.41 -6.40 17.68
CA SER A 253 12.40 -6.81 16.71
C SER A 253 12.26 -8.34 16.63
N ILE A 254 13.39 -9.06 16.65
CA ILE A 254 13.40 -10.53 16.62
C ILE A 254 12.89 -11.10 17.95
N LYS A 255 13.14 -10.44 19.09
CA LYS A 255 12.60 -10.86 20.39
C LYS A 255 11.09 -10.98 20.37
N ALA A 256 10.40 -10.00 19.78
CA ALA A 256 8.95 -10.02 19.65
C ALA A 256 8.45 -11.22 18.81
N LEU A 257 9.22 -11.67 17.81
CA LEU A 257 8.91 -12.88 17.06
C LEU A 257 9.10 -14.14 17.90
N ILE A 258 10.18 -14.21 18.68
CA ILE A 258 10.44 -15.32 19.61
C ILE A 258 9.28 -15.47 20.61
N ASP A 259 8.80 -14.36 21.19
CA ASP A 259 7.71 -14.38 22.17
C ASP A 259 6.38 -14.88 21.58
N ARG A 260 6.08 -14.47 20.34
CA ARG A 260 4.94 -15.00 19.58
C ARG A 260 5.06 -16.50 19.37
N LEU A 261 6.23 -16.97 18.94
CA LEU A 261 6.48 -18.40 18.68
C LEU A 261 6.39 -19.23 19.96
N GLN A 262 6.94 -18.75 21.08
CA GLN A 262 6.82 -19.40 22.39
C GLN A 262 5.36 -19.49 22.85
N SER A 263 4.54 -18.52 22.47
CA SER A 263 3.08 -18.52 22.68
C SER A 263 2.30 -19.33 21.64
N LYS A 264 2.98 -20.13 20.80
CA LYS A 264 2.42 -20.92 19.69
C LYS A 264 1.64 -20.09 18.66
N GLN A 265 2.05 -18.84 18.45
CA GLN A 265 1.48 -17.96 17.44
C GLN A 265 2.32 -17.98 16.17
N ASP A 266 1.66 -18.18 15.03
CA ASP A 266 2.31 -18.14 13.73
C ASP A 266 2.84 -16.74 13.42
N ILE A 267 4.12 -16.63 13.06
CA ILE A 267 4.77 -15.36 12.69
C ILE A 267 4.54 -14.97 11.22
N ASN A 268 3.85 -15.80 10.44
CA ASN A 268 3.46 -15.51 9.05
C ASN A 268 2.12 -14.80 8.91
N LYS A 269 1.38 -14.65 10.01
CA LYS A 269 0.11 -13.92 10.09
C LYS A 269 0.29 -12.55 10.74
#